data_AF-A0A958BZU9-F1
#
_entry.id   AF-A0A958BZU9-F1
#
_cell.length_a   1.000
_cell.length_b   1.000
_cell.length_c   1.000
_cell.angle_alpha   90.00
_cell.angle_beta   90.00
_cell.angle_gamma   90.00
#
_symmetry.space_group_name_H-M   'P 1'
#
loop_
_entity.id
_entity.type
_entity.pdbx_description
1 polymer ?
#
loop_
_entity_poly.entity_id
_entity_poly.type
_entity_poly.pdbx_seq_one_letter_code
_entity_poly.pdbx_strand_id
1 'polypeptide(L)'
;GVKRILNLRTIRPAWKNGPVLLVIVVAPALLACGFWGISSEPDLNHVIIRNQLPTLTPTYSPTHSFQVTPLPQPAAPAGDAPALAPEPAPIDVMPSEATTGAPLKRAVEVTRSGSTPMAAAPAANMSAPPTPVRPLPAAPNLETSGWSFAGIRWSPAPYQEGLVLYGDMVNNTGVAQELSLVSGTFYDGQGGIIADAANTVDYWPIDIIPPGDQVPFELTISNIQSAADFNLNVTAQPSNQSPYHDFQFLDIKQWTEDEAYCLAGNVDSPNSAVHDYLVIAAVLFDAQNNIVTFGDDFESGPALSSGAPVDFEICIDLTAQDVARYELRAWGQ
;
A
#
# COMPACT_ATOMS: atom_id res chain seq x y z
N GLY A 1 -6.12 23.07 -19.52
CA GLY A 1 -7.26 22.73 -18.64
C GLY A 1 -6.85 23.01 -17.22
N VAL A 2 -7.76 23.53 -16.39
CA VAL A 2 -7.47 24.17 -15.10
C VAL A 2 -7.00 23.15 -14.05
N LYS A 3 -5.79 23.36 -13.50
CA LYS A 3 -5.24 22.68 -12.31
C LYS A 3 -6.14 22.95 -11.09
N ARG A 4 -6.65 21.90 -10.45
CA ARG A 4 -7.22 21.99 -9.08
C ARG A 4 -6.14 21.62 -8.07
N ILE A 5 -5.77 22.59 -7.25
CA ILE A 5 -4.92 22.45 -6.07
C ILE A 5 -5.84 21.98 -4.94
N LEU A 6 -5.58 20.80 -4.36
CA LEU A 6 -6.24 20.37 -3.12
C LEU A 6 -5.83 21.32 -2.00
N ASN A 7 -6.82 21.98 -1.42
CA ASN A 7 -6.68 22.96 -0.37
C ASN A 7 -7.20 22.32 0.92
N LEU A 8 -6.28 21.88 1.78
CA LEU A 8 -6.58 21.33 3.10
C LEU A 8 -7.22 22.43 3.96
N ARG A 9 -8.56 22.44 4.04
CA ARG A 9 -9.28 23.28 5.00
C ARG A 9 -9.22 22.65 6.38
N THR A 10 -8.47 23.30 7.26
CA THR A 10 -8.50 23.09 8.71
C THR A 10 -9.90 23.41 9.23
N ILE A 11 -10.65 22.40 9.67
CA ILE A 11 -11.91 22.57 10.39
C ILE A 11 -11.58 22.94 11.83
N ARG A 12 -11.77 24.21 12.21
CA ARG A 12 -11.79 24.63 13.62
C ARG A 12 -13.20 24.43 14.17
N PRO A 13 -13.40 23.76 15.32
CA PRO A 13 -14.70 23.73 15.97
C PRO A 13 -15.03 25.10 16.57
N ALA A 14 -16.18 25.64 16.17
CA ALA A 14 -16.75 26.86 16.74
C ALA A 14 -17.35 26.56 18.11
N TRP A 15 -16.63 26.89 19.18
CA TRP A 15 -17.19 26.88 20.54
C TRP A 15 -18.00 28.16 20.77
N LYS A 16 -19.31 28.00 20.94
CA LYS A 16 -20.23 29.06 21.38
C LYS A 16 -20.04 29.30 22.89
N ASN A 17 -19.68 30.52 23.22
CA ASN A 17 -19.65 31.04 24.60
C ASN A 17 -21.04 30.99 25.23
N GLY A 18 -21.21 30.21 26.28
CA GLY A 18 -22.28 30.34 27.28
C GLY A 18 -21.66 30.61 28.65
N PRO A 19 -22.24 31.50 29.49
CA PRO A 19 -21.70 31.77 30.81
C PRO A 19 -21.98 30.58 31.74
N VAL A 20 -20.92 29.86 32.13
CA VAL A 20 -21.00 28.85 33.19
C VAL A 20 -20.88 29.56 34.53
N LEU A 21 -21.98 29.53 35.29
CA LEU A 21 -22.07 29.99 36.66
C LEU A 21 -21.23 29.06 37.56
N LEU A 22 -20.10 29.55 38.05
CA LEU A 22 -19.24 28.85 39.00
C LEU A 22 -19.90 28.88 40.40
N VAL A 23 -20.57 27.79 40.77
CA VAL A 23 -21.01 27.56 42.16
C VAL A 23 -19.94 26.76 42.88
N ILE A 24 -19.11 27.45 43.64
CA ILE A 24 -18.16 26.82 44.57
C ILE A 24 -18.96 26.35 45.79
N VAL A 25 -19.24 25.05 45.87
CA VAL A 25 -19.64 24.40 47.12
C VAL A 25 -18.38 23.83 47.77
N VAL A 26 -17.88 24.54 48.76
CA VAL A 26 -16.90 23.99 49.72
C VAL A 26 -17.68 23.15 50.72
N ALA A 27 -17.40 21.84 50.77
CA ALA A 27 -17.78 21.00 51.90
C ALA A 27 -16.58 20.14 52.34
N PRO A 28 -16.34 20.00 53.65
CA PRO A 28 -15.07 19.51 54.18
C PRO A 28 -15.02 17.98 54.35
N ALA A 29 -13.78 17.53 54.50
CA ALA A 29 -13.31 16.17 54.73
C ALA A 29 -14.12 15.34 55.75
N LEU A 30 -14.24 14.04 55.45
CA LEU A 30 -14.31 12.97 56.45
C LEU A 30 -13.48 11.77 55.97
N LEU A 31 -12.50 11.39 56.81
CA LEU A 31 -11.77 10.13 56.78
C LEU A 31 -12.72 8.93 56.90
N ALA A 32 -12.44 7.84 56.17
CA ALA A 32 -12.54 6.48 56.69
C ALA A 32 -11.87 5.44 55.75
N CYS A 33 -10.83 4.81 56.28
CA CYS A 33 -10.39 3.42 56.15
C CYS A 33 -10.85 2.55 54.95
N GLY A 34 -9.85 2.15 54.15
CA GLY A 34 -9.46 0.75 53.98
C GLY A 34 -10.41 -0.20 53.25
N PHE A 35 -10.13 -0.43 51.97
CA PHE A 35 -10.39 -1.72 51.32
C PHE A 35 -9.27 -2.03 50.32
N TRP A 36 -8.47 -3.04 50.65
CA TRP A 36 -7.56 -3.70 49.71
C TRP A 36 -8.43 -4.48 48.71
N GLY A 37 -8.70 -3.89 47.55
CA GLY A 37 -9.27 -4.57 46.40
C GLY A 37 -8.15 -4.88 45.42
N ILE A 38 -7.77 -6.15 45.35
CA ILE A 38 -6.85 -6.70 44.36
C ILE A 38 -7.53 -6.53 43.00
N SER A 39 -7.12 -5.50 42.26
CA SER A 39 -7.47 -5.36 40.84
C SER A 39 -6.68 -6.40 40.08
N SER A 40 -7.35 -7.47 39.65
CA SER A 40 -6.83 -8.39 38.64
C SER A 40 -6.80 -7.64 37.31
N GLU A 41 -5.67 -7.03 36.99
CA GLU A 41 -5.35 -6.69 35.60
C GLU A 41 -5.41 -8.00 34.79
N PRO A 42 -6.15 -8.05 33.67
CA PRO A 42 -6.02 -9.17 32.76
C PRO A 42 -4.60 -9.16 32.18
N ASP A 43 -3.86 -10.24 32.41
CA ASP A 43 -2.58 -10.55 31.76
C ASP A 43 -2.78 -10.50 30.24
N LEU A 44 -2.48 -9.34 29.64
CA LEU A 44 -2.19 -9.23 28.21
C LEU A 44 -0.85 -9.93 27.99
N ASN A 45 -0.90 -11.24 27.70
CA ASN A 45 0.26 -12.03 27.30
C ASN A 45 0.95 -11.38 26.09
N HIS A 46 1.95 -10.53 26.34
CA HIS A 46 2.84 -10.01 25.32
C HIS A 46 3.85 -11.11 24.99
N VAL A 47 3.52 -11.90 23.97
CA VAL A 47 4.43 -12.91 23.43
C VAL A 47 5.42 -12.20 22.50
N ILE A 48 6.63 -11.94 23.01
CA ILE A 48 7.74 -11.34 22.25
C ILE A 48 8.49 -12.45 21.50
N ILE A 49 8.44 -12.46 20.18
CA ILE A 49 9.18 -13.41 19.33
C ILE A 49 9.85 -12.63 18.21
N ARG A 50 11.07 -13.02 17.82
CA ARG A 50 11.96 -12.36 16.85
C ARG A 50 11.82 -12.95 15.43
N ASN A 51 11.49 -12.12 14.43
CA ASN A 51 11.74 -12.44 13.01
C ASN A 51 13.25 -12.28 12.72
N GLN A 52 13.76 -12.58 11.54
CA GLN A 52 15.09 -12.15 11.04
C GLN A 52 15.04 -12.44 9.55
N LEU A 53 15.01 -11.42 8.68
CA LEU A 53 15.07 -11.63 7.23
C LEU A 53 16.53 -11.72 6.73
N PRO A 54 16.81 -12.55 5.70
CA PRO A 54 18.12 -12.58 5.09
C PRO A 54 18.45 -11.24 4.42
N THR A 55 19.64 -10.72 4.68
CA THR A 55 20.18 -9.53 4.02
C THR A 55 20.31 -9.78 2.52
N LEU A 56 19.41 -9.23 1.70
CA LEU A 56 19.53 -9.28 0.24
C LEU A 56 20.30 -8.06 -0.24
N THR A 57 21.46 -8.28 -0.87
CA THR A 57 22.19 -7.26 -1.63
C THR A 57 21.52 -7.15 -3.02
N PRO A 58 20.88 -6.03 -3.39
CA PRO A 58 20.20 -5.94 -4.67
C PRO A 58 21.23 -5.89 -5.81
N THR A 59 21.21 -6.88 -6.69
CA THR A 59 21.89 -6.84 -7.99
C THR A 59 20.82 -6.67 -9.05
N TYR A 60 20.60 -5.45 -9.53
CA TYR A 60 19.57 -5.15 -10.53
C TYR A 60 20.20 -4.96 -11.92
N SER A 61 19.61 -5.61 -12.93
CA SER A 61 19.80 -5.33 -14.35
C SER A 61 18.43 -5.02 -14.96
N PRO A 62 18.20 -3.82 -15.50
CA PRO A 62 16.94 -3.49 -16.13
C PRO A 62 16.98 -3.98 -17.58
N THR A 63 16.04 -4.82 -18.00
CA THR A 63 15.40 -4.80 -19.35
C THR A 63 14.30 -5.87 -19.37
N HIS A 64 13.06 -5.50 -19.07
CA HIS A 64 11.91 -6.29 -19.48
C HIS A 64 10.79 -5.36 -19.96
N SER A 65 10.44 -5.49 -21.25
CA SER A 65 9.22 -4.93 -21.81
C SER A 65 8.07 -5.90 -21.54
N PHE A 66 7.01 -5.41 -20.90
CA PHE A 66 5.81 -6.20 -20.62
C PHE A 66 4.98 -6.38 -21.90
N GLN A 67 4.61 -7.62 -22.20
CA GLN A 67 3.51 -7.92 -23.13
C GLN A 67 2.30 -8.34 -22.31
N VAL A 68 1.26 -7.51 -22.34
CA VAL A 68 -0.06 -7.88 -21.80
C VAL A 68 -0.64 -8.93 -22.75
N THR A 69 -0.83 -10.15 -22.25
CA THR A 69 -1.58 -11.18 -22.97
C THR A 69 -3.06 -10.89 -22.73
N PRO A 70 -3.85 -10.53 -23.76
CA PRO A 70 -5.28 -10.29 -23.58
C PRO A 70 -5.96 -11.59 -23.11
N LEU A 71 -6.90 -11.47 -22.17
CA LEU A 71 -7.73 -12.60 -21.73
C LEU A 71 -8.51 -13.19 -22.92
N PRO A 72 -8.75 -14.52 -22.93
CA PRO A 72 -9.60 -15.16 -23.92
C PRO A 72 -11.02 -14.58 -23.84
N GLN A 73 -11.44 -13.97 -24.95
CA GLN A 73 -12.78 -13.40 -25.12
C GLN A 73 -13.84 -14.52 -25.02
N PRO A 74 -14.89 -14.38 -24.20
CA PRO A 74 -15.96 -15.37 -24.11
C PRO A 74 -16.61 -15.60 -25.47
N ALA A 75 -16.86 -16.86 -25.81
CA ALA A 75 -17.54 -17.23 -27.05
C ALA A 75 -18.94 -16.59 -27.09
N ALA A 76 -19.19 -15.78 -28.12
CA ALA A 76 -20.48 -15.15 -28.34
C ALA A 76 -21.58 -16.21 -28.47
N PRO A 77 -22.74 -16.04 -27.82
CA PRO A 77 -23.89 -16.93 -28.02
C PRO A 77 -24.38 -16.80 -29.47
N ALA A 78 -24.60 -17.95 -30.12
CA ALA A 78 -25.20 -18.01 -31.44
C ALA A 78 -26.67 -17.57 -31.36
N GLY A 79 -26.95 -16.34 -31.78
CA GLY A 79 -28.29 -15.74 -31.81
C GLY A 79 -28.57 -15.09 -33.15
N ASP A 80 -29.79 -15.30 -33.64
CA ASP A 80 -30.27 -15.05 -35.00
C ASP A 80 -30.02 -13.65 -35.58
N ALA A 81 -29.66 -13.65 -36.86
CA ALA A 81 -29.34 -12.48 -37.67
C ALA A 81 -30.58 -11.56 -37.89
N PRO A 82 -30.51 -10.26 -37.55
CA PRO A 82 -31.45 -9.26 -38.04
C PRO A 82 -31.01 -8.69 -39.40
N ALA A 83 -32.01 -8.31 -40.20
CA ALA A 83 -31.88 -7.79 -41.56
C ALA A 83 -31.09 -6.48 -41.66
N LEU A 84 -30.30 -6.38 -42.74
CA LEU A 84 -29.44 -5.26 -43.11
C LEU A 84 -30.24 -3.95 -43.34
N ALA A 85 -29.80 -2.88 -42.68
CA ALA A 85 -30.21 -1.50 -42.96
C ALA A 85 -29.28 -0.86 -44.02
N PRO A 86 -29.76 0.15 -44.78
CA PRO A 86 -29.04 0.70 -45.92
C PRO A 86 -27.87 1.62 -45.54
N GLU A 87 -26.83 1.53 -46.38
CA GLU A 87 -25.54 2.20 -46.38
C GLU A 87 -25.63 3.74 -46.51
N PRO A 88 -24.94 4.53 -45.67
CA PRO A 88 -24.86 5.98 -45.83
C PRO A 88 -23.81 6.39 -46.88
N ALA A 89 -24.15 7.44 -47.62
CA ALA A 89 -23.37 8.01 -48.72
C ALA A 89 -22.01 8.61 -48.29
N PRO A 90 -21.01 8.67 -49.21
CA PRO A 90 -19.66 9.15 -48.92
C PRO A 90 -19.61 10.68 -48.72
N ILE A 91 -18.82 11.11 -47.74
CA ILE A 91 -18.48 12.52 -47.47
C ILE A 91 -17.17 12.85 -48.21
N ASP A 92 -17.22 13.89 -49.04
CA ASP A 92 -16.09 14.47 -49.77
C ASP A 92 -15.00 15.02 -48.82
N VAL A 93 -13.76 14.60 -49.06
CA VAL A 93 -12.55 15.12 -48.41
C VAL A 93 -11.85 16.11 -49.34
N MET A 94 -11.68 17.35 -48.89
CA MET A 94 -10.91 18.39 -49.59
C MET A 94 -9.39 18.29 -49.33
N PRO A 95 -8.55 18.84 -50.23
CA PRO A 95 -7.14 18.48 -50.34
C PRO A 95 -6.17 19.34 -49.52
N SER A 96 -5.10 18.63 -49.14
CA SER A 96 -3.74 19.00 -48.76
C SER A 96 -3.15 20.26 -49.40
N GLU A 97 -2.63 21.18 -48.57
CA GLU A 97 -1.60 22.14 -48.95
C GLU A 97 -0.23 21.73 -48.38
N ALA A 98 0.76 21.79 -49.26
CA ALA A 98 2.16 21.50 -49.00
C ALA A 98 2.85 22.68 -48.31
N THR A 99 3.83 22.39 -47.43
CA THR A 99 4.91 23.35 -47.17
C THR A 99 6.24 22.63 -47.08
N THR A 100 7.10 23.02 -48.01
CA THR A 100 8.47 22.60 -48.27
C THR A 100 9.42 23.25 -47.26
N GLY A 101 10.28 22.47 -46.60
CA GLY A 101 11.36 22.98 -45.74
C GLY A 101 12.56 22.02 -45.73
N ALA A 102 13.69 22.51 -46.22
CA ALA A 102 14.89 21.75 -46.60
C ALA A 102 15.72 21.15 -45.44
N PRO A 103 16.61 20.16 -45.73
CA PRO A 103 17.50 19.57 -44.73
C PRO A 103 18.86 20.30 -44.67
N LEU A 104 19.31 20.65 -43.46
CA LEU A 104 20.70 21.04 -43.20
C LEU A 104 21.46 19.88 -42.57
N LYS A 105 22.29 19.23 -43.39
CA LYS A 105 23.35 18.33 -42.95
C LYS A 105 24.46 19.16 -42.29
N ARG A 106 24.88 18.79 -41.08
CA ARG A 106 26.19 19.17 -40.55
C ARG A 106 26.93 17.92 -40.10
N ALA A 107 27.89 17.51 -40.92
CA ALA A 107 28.94 16.59 -40.53
C ALA A 107 29.98 17.36 -39.70
N VAL A 108 30.34 16.84 -38.55
CA VAL A 108 31.55 17.25 -37.83
C VAL A 108 32.36 15.99 -37.59
N GLU A 109 33.41 15.88 -38.39
CA GLU A 109 34.50 14.93 -38.30
C GLU A 109 35.50 15.48 -37.28
N VAL A 110 35.79 14.73 -36.21
CA VAL A 110 36.92 15.03 -35.32
C VAL A 110 37.73 13.75 -35.14
N THR A 111 38.83 13.70 -35.88
CA THR A 111 39.92 12.74 -35.73
C THR A 111 41.02 13.39 -34.89
N ARG A 112 41.41 12.78 -33.75
CA ARG A 112 42.84 12.71 -33.39
C ARG A 112 43.17 11.67 -32.33
N SER A 113 44.07 10.77 -32.73
CA SER A 113 44.88 9.89 -31.89
C SER A 113 45.61 10.63 -30.77
N GLY A 114 45.72 9.98 -29.62
CA GLY A 114 46.63 10.33 -28.53
C GLY A 114 46.98 9.07 -27.74
N SER A 115 48.27 8.78 -27.69
CA SER A 115 48.94 7.56 -27.22
C SER A 115 48.87 7.29 -25.71
N THR A 116 48.92 6.00 -25.38
CA THR A 116 49.21 5.35 -24.08
C THR A 116 50.23 6.05 -23.19
N PRO A 117 50.07 5.87 -21.86
CA PRO A 117 51.14 5.25 -21.10
C PRO A 117 50.70 4.01 -20.31
N MET A 118 51.68 3.12 -20.18
CA MET A 118 51.71 1.86 -19.46
C MET A 118 51.96 2.11 -17.96
N ALA A 119 51.64 1.10 -17.13
CA ALA A 119 51.87 0.97 -15.67
C ALA A 119 50.68 1.40 -14.78
N ALA A 120 50.28 0.65 -13.73
CA ALA A 120 50.97 -0.37 -12.97
C ALA A 120 50.04 -1.57 -12.66
N ALA A 121 50.62 -2.76 -12.52
CA ALA A 121 49.91 -3.95 -12.07
C ALA A 121 49.36 -3.74 -10.65
N PRO A 122 48.06 -4.01 -10.41
CA PRO A 122 47.51 -3.96 -9.06
C PRO A 122 48.16 -5.05 -8.20
N ALA A 123 48.72 -4.64 -7.06
CA ALA A 123 49.20 -5.56 -6.05
C ALA A 123 48.07 -6.52 -5.66
N ALA A 124 48.38 -7.82 -5.63
CA ALA A 124 47.48 -8.86 -5.17
C ALA A 124 47.10 -8.56 -3.71
N ASN A 125 45.91 -7.99 -3.54
CA ASN A 125 45.34 -7.75 -2.24
C ASN A 125 44.98 -9.14 -1.68
N MET A 126 45.73 -9.60 -0.68
CA MET A 126 45.47 -10.86 -0.01
C MET A 126 44.11 -10.73 0.69
N SER A 127 43.08 -11.22 0.01
CA SER A 127 41.73 -11.36 0.57
C SER A 127 41.83 -12.30 1.77
N ALA A 128 41.57 -11.77 2.96
CA ALA A 128 41.47 -12.58 4.16
C ALA A 128 40.40 -13.67 3.94
N PRO A 129 40.63 -14.91 4.41
CA PRO A 129 39.65 -15.97 4.28
C PRO A 129 38.32 -15.51 4.90
N PRO A 130 37.18 -15.69 4.20
CA PRO A 130 35.88 -15.29 4.71
C PRO A 130 35.68 -15.98 6.06
N THR A 131 35.39 -15.18 7.09
CA THR A 131 35.05 -15.72 8.41
C THR A 131 33.80 -16.59 8.21
N PRO A 132 33.79 -17.85 8.68
CA PRO A 132 32.63 -18.71 8.54
C PRO A 132 31.42 -18.03 9.18
N VAL A 133 30.48 -17.60 8.34
CA VAL A 133 29.20 -17.04 8.78
C VAL A 133 28.48 -18.17 9.49
N ARG A 134 28.39 -18.06 10.82
CA ARG A 134 27.62 -18.99 11.64
C ARG A 134 26.19 -18.96 11.10
N PRO A 135 25.59 -20.11 10.72
CA PRO A 135 24.20 -20.15 10.29
C PRO A 135 23.35 -19.56 11.42
N LEU A 136 22.69 -18.45 11.11
CA LEU A 136 21.77 -17.84 12.05
C LEU A 136 20.59 -18.82 12.21
N PRO A 137 20.16 -19.12 13.45
CA PRO A 137 18.98 -19.96 13.67
C PRO A 137 17.81 -19.45 12.83
N ALA A 138 17.10 -20.35 12.15
CA ALA A 138 15.89 -19.99 11.42
C ALA A 138 14.92 -19.28 12.37
N ALA A 139 14.43 -18.10 11.97
CA ALA A 139 13.47 -17.35 12.75
C ALA A 139 12.21 -18.20 12.96
N PRO A 140 11.71 -18.35 14.19
CA PRO A 140 10.42 -19.00 14.42
C PRO A 140 9.32 -18.17 13.75
N ASN A 141 8.43 -18.84 13.00
CA ASN A 141 7.21 -18.21 12.48
C ASN A 141 6.40 -17.65 13.66
N LEU A 142 6.30 -16.32 13.74
CA LEU A 142 5.36 -15.64 14.63
C LEU A 142 3.95 -15.85 14.10
N GLU A 143 3.26 -16.87 14.61
CA GLU A 143 1.80 -16.80 14.65
C GLU A 143 1.44 -15.95 15.87
N THR A 144 1.28 -14.65 15.67
CA THR A 144 0.38 -13.85 16.52
C THR A 144 -0.97 -14.58 16.47
N SER A 145 -1.68 -14.75 17.59
CA SER A 145 -2.78 -15.73 17.71
C SER A 145 -3.79 -15.68 16.55
N GLY A 146 -3.62 -16.53 15.53
CA GLY A 146 -4.44 -16.54 14.32
C GLY A 146 -4.20 -15.40 13.32
N TRP A 147 -3.06 -14.72 13.32
CA TRP A 147 -2.67 -13.72 12.33
C TRP A 147 -1.35 -14.11 11.67
N SER A 148 -1.20 -13.78 10.39
CA SER A 148 0.07 -13.91 9.67
C SER A 148 0.31 -12.70 8.78
N PHE A 149 1.57 -12.48 8.42
CA PHE A 149 1.96 -11.39 7.54
C PHE A 149 2.58 -11.93 6.25
N ALA A 150 2.28 -11.30 5.12
CA ALA A 150 2.76 -11.69 3.80
C ALA A 150 3.27 -10.48 2.99
N GLY A 151 4.14 -10.74 2.01
CA GLY A 151 4.60 -9.71 1.07
C GLY A 151 5.33 -8.53 1.71
N ILE A 152 5.95 -8.72 2.88
CA ILE A 152 6.57 -7.63 3.64
C ILE A 152 7.73 -7.02 2.88
N ARG A 153 7.73 -5.69 2.78
CA ARG A 153 8.83 -4.89 2.26
C ARG A 153 8.95 -3.62 3.08
N TRP A 154 10.18 -3.16 3.29
CA TRP A 154 10.40 -1.82 3.82
C TRP A 154 11.17 -0.97 2.81
N SER A 155 11.00 0.34 2.89
CA SER A 155 11.75 1.32 2.12
C SER A 155 12.10 2.51 3.02
N PRO A 156 13.29 3.12 2.88
CA PRO A 156 13.53 4.44 3.44
C PRO A 156 12.48 5.43 2.93
N ALA A 157 11.94 6.26 3.83
CA ALA A 157 11.02 7.34 3.52
C ALA A 157 11.73 8.69 3.75
N PRO A 158 12.51 9.18 2.76
CA PRO A 158 13.40 10.32 2.97
C PRO A 158 12.64 11.60 3.32
N TYR A 159 11.42 11.76 2.84
CA TYR A 159 10.58 12.93 3.15
C TYR A 159 10.03 12.94 4.59
N GLN A 160 10.01 11.77 5.25
CA GLN A 160 9.50 11.60 6.60
C GLN A 160 10.63 11.36 7.62
N GLU A 161 11.90 11.41 7.16
CA GLU A 161 13.07 11.06 7.97
C GLU A 161 12.93 9.70 8.68
N GLY A 162 12.30 8.74 7.98
CA GLY A 162 11.91 7.46 8.56
C GLY A 162 12.12 6.26 7.66
N LEU A 163 11.60 5.14 8.13
CA LEU A 163 11.44 3.88 7.41
C LEU A 163 9.94 3.64 7.25
N VAL A 164 9.51 3.14 6.10
CA VAL A 164 8.12 2.69 5.91
C VAL A 164 8.15 1.20 5.61
N LEU A 165 7.24 0.44 6.22
CA LEU A 165 7.06 -0.98 6.03
C LEU A 165 5.65 -1.24 5.50
N TYR A 166 5.57 -1.92 4.37
CA TYR A 166 4.35 -2.38 3.73
C TYR A 166 4.21 -3.89 3.88
N GLY A 167 2.98 -4.37 3.88
CA GLY A 167 2.69 -5.79 3.82
C GLY A 167 1.21 -6.09 3.80
N ASP A 168 0.88 -7.36 3.76
CA ASP A 168 -0.48 -7.87 3.96
C ASP A 168 -0.57 -8.50 5.35
N MET A 169 -1.65 -8.20 6.07
CA MET A 169 -2.07 -8.95 7.26
C MET A 169 -3.20 -9.90 6.87
N VAL A 170 -3.11 -11.15 7.33
CA VAL A 170 -4.07 -12.22 7.00
C VAL A 170 -4.74 -12.71 8.28
N ASN A 171 -6.07 -12.68 8.30
CA ASN A 171 -6.88 -13.12 9.44
C ASN A 171 -7.13 -14.63 9.40
N ASN A 172 -6.29 -15.41 10.09
CA ASN A 172 -6.43 -16.86 10.25
C ASN A 172 -7.16 -17.27 11.54
N THR A 173 -7.89 -16.36 12.21
CA THR A 173 -8.56 -16.66 13.49
C THR A 173 -9.81 -17.52 13.35
N GLY A 174 -10.32 -17.69 12.13
CA GLY A 174 -11.55 -18.43 11.83
C GLY A 174 -12.85 -17.64 12.06
N VAL A 175 -12.77 -16.39 12.52
CA VAL A 175 -13.90 -15.46 12.64
C VAL A 175 -13.49 -14.07 12.15
N ALA A 176 -14.47 -13.20 11.85
CA ALA A 176 -14.17 -11.81 11.51
C ALA A 176 -13.54 -11.08 12.70
N GLN A 177 -12.60 -10.17 12.43
CA GLN A 177 -11.86 -9.44 13.45
C GLN A 177 -11.95 -7.93 13.17
N GLU A 178 -12.26 -7.13 14.19
CA GLU A 178 -12.12 -5.67 14.17
C GLU A 178 -10.73 -5.30 14.66
N LEU A 179 -9.97 -4.64 13.81
CA LEU A 179 -8.58 -4.24 14.02
C LEU A 179 -8.52 -2.97 14.86
N SER A 180 -7.56 -2.91 15.79
CA SER A 180 -7.35 -1.74 16.65
C SER A 180 -5.95 -1.15 16.53
N LEU A 181 -4.94 -1.98 16.27
CA LEU A 181 -3.54 -1.55 16.17
C LEU A 181 -2.74 -2.55 15.35
N VAL A 182 -1.93 -2.05 14.42
CA VAL A 182 -0.80 -2.78 13.85
C VAL A 182 0.47 -2.10 14.36
N SER A 183 1.41 -2.88 14.88
CA SER A 183 2.61 -2.31 15.49
C SER A 183 3.84 -3.15 15.18
N GLY A 184 5.01 -2.53 15.32
CA GLY A 184 6.29 -3.19 15.10
C GLY A 184 7.30 -2.90 16.20
N THR A 185 8.16 -3.86 16.52
CA THR A 185 9.43 -3.62 17.23
C THR A 185 10.58 -3.89 16.28
N PHE A 186 11.49 -2.93 16.10
CA PHE A 186 12.57 -2.98 15.12
C PHE A 186 13.92 -3.07 15.84
N TYR A 187 14.84 -3.84 15.26
CA TYR A 187 16.12 -4.15 15.88
C TYR A 187 17.30 -3.78 14.97
N ASP A 188 18.42 -3.40 15.60
CA ASP A 188 19.71 -3.29 14.94
C ASP A 188 20.36 -4.66 14.69
N GLY A 189 21.52 -4.68 14.03
CA GLY A 189 22.26 -5.90 13.71
C GLY A 189 22.84 -6.64 14.93
N GLN A 190 22.78 -6.03 16.12
CA GLN A 190 23.20 -6.58 17.39
C GLN A 190 21.99 -7.08 18.21
N GLY A 191 20.77 -6.89 17.71
CA GLY A 191 19.52 -7.26 18.38
C GLY A 191 19.04 -6.27 19.44
N GLY A 192 19.58 -5.04 19.45
CA GLY A 192 19.09 -3.92 20.24
C GLY A 192 17.84 -3.30 19.61
N ILE A 193 16.86 -2.90 20.43
CA ILE A 193 15.65 -2.22 19.94
C ILE A 193 16.01 -0.81 19.50
N ILE A 194 15.66 -0.46 18.26
CA ILE A 194 15.87 0.88 17.68
C ILE A 194 14.57 1.64 17.44
N ALA A 195 13.43 0.95 17.43
CA ALA A 195 12.10 1.52 17.44
C ALA A 195 11.10 0.49 17.99
N ASP A 196 10.04 0.95 18.65
CA ASP A 196 8.95 0.12 19.14
C ASP A 196 7.59 0.72 18.74
N ALA A 197 6.50 0.16 19.27
CA ALA A 197 5.14 0.59 18.97
C ALA A 197 4.88 2.08 19.24
N ALA A 198 5.62 2.73 20.15
CA ALA A 198 5.49 4.16 20.41
C ALA A 198 6.15 5.03 19.33
N ASN A 199 6.95 4.43 18.44
CA ASN A 199 7.62 5.10 17.33
C ASN A 199 7.04 4.73 15.96
N THR A 200 5.95 3.95 15.94
CA THR A 200 5.26 3.54 14.71
C THR A 200 3.93 4.26 14.57
N VAL A 201 3.61 4.70 13.36
CA VAL A 201 2.28 5.11 12.94
C VAL A 201 1.77 4.08 11.94
N ASP A 202 0.57 3.58 12.17
CA ASP A 202 -0.08 2.54 11.39
C ASP A 202 -1.19 3.09 10.49
N TYR A 203 -1.38 2.42 9.35
CA TYR A 203 -2.48 2.69 8.42
C TYR A 203 -2.95 1.39 7.76
N TRP A 204 -4.26 1.26 7.61
CA TRP A 204 -4.94 0.21 6.83
C TRP A 204 -6.28 0.75 6.33
N PRO A 205 -6.83 0.20 5.24
CA PRO A 205 -8.01 0.77 4.59
C PRO A 205 -9.35 0.36 5.24
N ILE A 206 -9.40 -0.72 6.04
CA ILE A 206 -10.64 -1.25 6.62
C ILE A 206 -10.51 -1.75 8.06
N ASP A 207 -11.53 -1.51 8.88
CA ASP A 207 -11.49 -1.87 10.31
C ASP A 207 -11.84 -3.34 10.57
N ILE A 208 -12.68 -3.99 9.75
CA ILE A 208 -13.12 -5.37 9.99
C ILE A 208 -12.59 -6.28 8.88
N ILE A 209 -11.87 -7.33 9.26
CA ILE A 209 -11.24 -8.27 8.34
C ILE A 209 -11.96 -9.62 8.41
N PRO A 210 -12.61 -10.09 7.33
CA PRO A 210 -13.22 -11.42 7.29
C PRO A 210 -12.22 -12.56 7.56
N PRO A 211 -12.68 -13.74 7.99
CA PRO A 211 -11.80 -14.89 8.18
C PRO A 211 -11.23 -15.37 6.84
N GLY A 212 -9.91 -15.54 6.78
CA GLY A 212 -9.16 -15.93 5.60
C GLY A 212 -8.77 -14.78 4.66
N ASP A 213 -9.30 -13.58 4.90
CA ASP A 213 -9.01 -12.41 4.08
C ASP A 213 -7.67 -11.77 4.42
N GLN A 214 -7.16 -11.01 3.44
CA GLN A 214 -5.92 -10.27 3.50
C GLN A 214 -6.15 -8.78 3.27
N VAL A 215 -5.52 -7.93 4.08
CA VAL A 215 -5.65 -6.47 4.03
C VAL A 215 -4.26 -5.86 4.00
N PRO A 216 -3.99 -4.89 3.09
CA PRO A 216 -2.71 -4.22 3.07
C PRO A 216 -2.58 -3.30 4.29
N PHE A 217 -1.38 -3.19 4.84
CA PHE A 217 -1.07 -2.26 5.91
C PHE A 217 0.23 -1.51 5.63
N GLU A 218 0.34 -0.33 6.22
CA GLU A 218 1.54 0.49 6.25
C GLU A 218 1.94 0.74 7.72
N LEU A 219 3.22 0.62 8.02
CA LEU A 219 3.84 1.14 9.23
C LEU A 219 4.89 2.19 8.85
N THR A 220 4.69 3.41 9.30
CA THR A 220 5.70 4.47 9.25
C THR A 220 6.47 4.51 10.56
N ILE A 221 7.79 4.43 10.50
CA ILE A 221 8.69 4.43 11.65
C ILE A 221 9.59 5.66 11.60
N SER A 222 9.42 6.55 12.56
CA SER A 222 10.19 7.80 12.61
C SER A 222 11.62 7.60 13.12
N ASN A 223 12.54 8.45 12.68
CA ASN A 223 13.92 8.57 13.19
C ASN A 223 14.83 7.34 12.98
N ILE A 224 14.44 6.39 12.13
CA ILE A 224 15.32 5.31 11.68
C ILE A 224 15.31 5.23 10.16
N GLN A 225 16.41 4.81 9.55
CA GLN A 225 16.53 4.66 8.09
C GLN A 225 16.63 3.19 7.65
N SER A 226 16.88 2.29 8.60
CA SER A 226 17.01 0.86 8.37
C SER A 226 16.82 0.11 9.67
N ALA A 227 16.33 -1.12 9.58
CA ALA A 227 16.39 -2.11 10.64
C ALA A 227 17.09 -3.36 10.10
N ALA A 228 17.80 -4.08 10.96
CA ALA A 228 18.29 -5.41 10.59
C ALA A 228 17.18 -6.45 10.68
N ASP A 229 16.18 -6.17 11.53
CA ASP A 229 15.16 -7.11 11.92
C ASP A 229 13.94 -6.40 12.54
N PHE A 230 12.79 -7.07 12.59
CA PHE A 230 11.55 -6.53 13.14
C PHE A 230 10.57 -7.62 13.58
N ASN A 231 9.68 -7.28 14.50
CA ASN A 231 8.56 -8.09 14.96
C ASN A 231 7.29 -7.32 14.79
N LEU A 232 6.31 -7.91 14.09
CA LEU A 232 5.00 -7.30 13.92
C LEU A 232 4.01 -7.87 14.92
N ASN A 233 3.08 -7.04 15.36
CA ASN A 233 1.98 -7.42 16.22
C ASN A 233 0.66 -6.80 15.74
N VAL A 234 -0.42 -7.56 15.84
CA VAL A 234 -1.79 -7.13 15.57
C VAL A 234 -2.58 -7.16 16.86
N THR A 235 -3.28 -6.07 17.19
CA THR A 235 -4.32 -6.05 18.21
C THR A 235 -5.67 -5.95 17.53
N ALA A 236 -6.51 -6.95 17.76
CA ALA A 236 -7.85 -7.04 17.20
C ALA A 236 -8.80 -7.74 18.17
N GLN A 237 -10.11 -7.59 17.94
CA GLN A 237 -11.16 -8.26 18.68
C GLN A 237 -12.15 -8.94 17.73
N PRO A 238 -12.78 -10.07 18.12
CA PRO A 238 -13.80 -10.69 17.28
C PRO A 238 -14.96 -9.73 16.98
N SER A 239 -15.38 -9.69 15.72
CA SER A 239 -16.53 -8.90 15.28
C SER A 239 -17.68 -9.81 14.82
N ASN A 240 -18.90 -9.35 15.06
CA ASN A 240 -20.12 -9.97 14.50
C ASN A 240 -20.53 -9.33 13.17
N GLN A 241 -19.79 -8.31 12.71
CA GLN A 241 -19.95 -7.72 11.40
C GLN A 241 -19.09 -8.46 10.38
N SER A 242 -19.59 -8.59 9.16
CA SER A 242 -18.85 -9.18 8.04
C SER A 242 -18.99 -8.25 6.85
N PRO A 243 -17.93 -7.51 6.48
CA PRO A 243 -17.93 -6.74 5.25
C PRO A 243 -18.20 -7.64 4.05
N TYR A 244 -18.93 -7.10 3.09
CA TYR A 244 -19.01 -7.63 1.73
C TYR A 244 -17.63 -7.50 1.08
N HIS A 245 -17.25 -8.49 0.26
CA HIS A 245 -15.96 -8.52 -0.45
C HIS A 245 -16.09 -9.17 -1.84
N ASP A 246 -17.30 -9.53 -2.26
CA ASP A 246 -17.61 -10.18 -3.53
C ASP A 246 -17.84 -9.17 -4.67
N PHE A 247 -17.03 -8.12 -4.71
CA PHE A 247 -17.13 -7.07 -5.72
C PHE A 247 -16.52 -7.47 -7.07
N GLN A 248 -17.05 -6.94 -8.15
CA GLN A 248 -16.54 -7.14 -9.50
C GLN A 248 -15.98 -5.84 -10.07
N PHE A 249 -14.72 -5.89 -10.50
CA PHE A 249 -14.04 -4.77 -11.15
C PHE A 249 -14.25 -4.82 -12.67
N LEU A 250 -14.71 -3.72 -13.25
CA LEU A 250 -15.05 -3.59 -14.66
C LEU A 250 -14.27 -2.42 -15.30
N ASP A 251 -14.00 -2.54 -16.59
CA ASP A 251 -13.43 -1.46 -17.43
C ASP A 251 -12.14 -0.82 -16.89
N ILE A 252 -11.28 -1.63 -16.27
CA ILE A 252 -10.04 -1.18 -15.63
C ILE A 252 -9.08 -0.55 -16.65
N LYS A 253 -8.65 0.67 -16.33
CA LYS A 253 -7.61 1.43 -17.02
C LYS A 253 -6.46 1.66 -16.06
N GLN A 254 -5.24 1.59 -16.61
CA GLN A 254 -4.02 1.89 -15.88
C GLN A 254 -3.18 2.90 -16.69
N TRP A 255 -2.55 3.84 -15.99
CA TRP A 255 -1.58 4.75 -16.59
C TRP A 255 -0.59 5.25 -15.53
N THR A 256 0.41 6.00 -15.97
CA THR A 256 1.38 6.67 -15.10
C THR A 256 1.35 8.16 -15.41
N GLU A 257 1.19 8.99 -14.39
CA GLU A 257 1.19 10.45 -14.49
C GLU A 257 1.90 11.03 -13.26
N ASP A 258 2.79 12.01 -13.47
CA ASP A 258 3.48 12.72 -12.38
C ASP A 258 4.10 11.79 -11.29
N GLU A 259 4.78 10.72 -11.72
CA GLU A 259 5.40 9.70 -10.83
C GLU A 259 4.42 8.85 -10.02
N ALA A 260 3.12 9.00 -10.26
CA ALA A 260 2.07 8.16 -9.69
C ALA A 260 1.64 7.06 -10.65
N TYR A 261 1.31 5.88 -10.10
CA TYR A 261 0.63 4.80 -10.78
C TYR A 261 -0.86 4.93 -10.55
N CYS A 262 -1.61 5.18 -11.61
CA CYS A 262 -3.04 5.42 -11.54
C CYS A 262 -3.83 4.23 -12.09
N LEU A 263 -4.90 3.88 -11.38
CA LEU A 263 -5.89 2.87 -11.73
C LEU A 263 -7.27 3.49 -11.65
N ALA A 264 -8.09 3.30 -12.68
CA ALA A 264 -9.49 3.71 -12.66
C ALA A 264 -10.38 2.67 -13.31
N GLY A 265 -11.64 2.66 -12.94
CA GLY A 265 -12.64 1.78 -13.51
C GLY A 265 -13.95 1.83 -12.75
N ASN A 266 -14.70 0.75 -12.84
CA ASN A 266 -15.97 0.60 -12.15
C ASN A 266 -15.93 -0.59 -11.19
N VAL A 267 -16.65 -0.49 -10.09
CA VAL A 267 -16.89 -1.62 -9.19
C VAL A 267 -18.39 -1.88 -9.07
N ASP A 268 -18.77 -3.13 -9.33
CA ASP A 268 -20.14 -3.62 -9.27
C ASP A 268 -20.33 -4.52 -8.03
N SER A 269 -21.50 -4.41 -7.40
CA SER A 269 -21.88 -5.20 -6.22
C SER A 269 -22.96 -6.19 -6.61
N PRO A 270 -22.66 -7.51 -6.69
CA PRO A 270 -23.58 -8.47 -7.27
C PRO A 270 -24.84 -8.76 -6.44
N ASN A 271 -24.82 -8.50 -5.12
CA ASN A 271 -25.78 -9.12 -4.20
C ASN A 271 -26.63 -8.16 -3.34
N SER A 272 -26.30 -6.88 -3.25
CA SER A 272 -27.14 -5.86 -2.63
C SER A 272 -26.45 -4.51 -2.72
N ALA A 273 -27.24 -3.46 -2.54
CA ALA A 273 -26.70 -2.13 -2.39
C ALA A 273 -25.78 -2.08 -1.17
N VAL A 274 -24.53 -1.64 -1.35
CA VAL A 274 -23.64 -1.33 -0.22
C VAL A 274 -24.31 -0.21 0.57
N HIS A 275 -24.43 -0.37 1.88
CA HIS A 275 -25.36 0.43 2.67
C HIS A 275 -24.71 1.69 3.26
N ASP A 276 -23.50 1.54 3.77
CA ASP A 276 -22.82 2.56 4.56
C ASP A 276 -21.60 3.10 3.80
N TYR A 277 -20.67 2.22 3.40
CA TYR A 277 -19.44 2.62 2.74
C TYR A 277 -18.85 1.51 1.87
N LEU A 278 -18.03 1.93 0.89
CA LEU A 278 -17.23 1.10 0.01
C LEU A 278 -15.79 1.62 0.05
N VAL A 279 -14.86 0.72 0.34
CA VAL A 279 -13.42 0.98 0.25
C VAL A 279 -12.85 0.16 -0.88
N ILE A 280 -12.10 0.79 -1.77
CA ILE A 280 -11.41 0.13 -2.87
C ILE A 280 -9.92 0.36 -2.66
N ALA A 281 -9.13 -0.70 -2.54
CA ALA A 281 -7.68 -0.60 -2.44
C ALA A 281 -6.99 -1.14 -3.70
N ALA A 282 -5.99 -0.42 -4.17
CA ALA A 282 -5.05 -0.88 -5.18
C ALA A 282 -3.71 -1.22 -4.50
N VAL A 283 -3.32 -2.48 -4.56
CA VAL A 283 -2.05 -2.98 -4.00
C VAL A 283 -1.07 -3.20 -5.13
N LEU A 284 0.10 -2.56 -5.06
CA LEU A 284 1.15 -2.66 -6.09
C LEU A 284 2.23 -3.63 -5.63
N PHE A 285 2.68 -4.50 -6.52
CA PHE A 285 3.69 -5.51 -6.23
C PHE A 285 4.88 -5.42 -7.15
N ASP A 286 6.04 -5.80 -6.64
CA ASP A 286 7.26 -5.96 -7.42
C ASP A 286 7.31 -7.33 -8.13
N ALA A 287 8.36 -7.55 -8.91
CA ALA A 287 8.55 -8.81 -9.66
C ALA A 287 8.81 -10.03 -8.77
N GLN A 288 9.07 -9.84 -7.47
CA GLN A 288 9.24 -10.88 -6.47
C GLN A 288 7.97 -11.11 -5.65
N ASN A 289 6.86 -10.44 -6.02
CA ASN A 289 5.58 -10.53 -5.34
C ASN A 289 5.56 -9.94 -3.93
N ASN A 290 6.46 -9.01 -3.61
CA ASN A 290 6.36 -8.20 -2.39
C ASN A 290 5.53 -6.95 -2.66
N ILE A 291 4.86 -6.44 -1.63
CA ILE A 291 4.10 -5.19 -1.72
C ILE A 291 5.08 -4.02 -1.79
N VAL A 292 4.89 -3.18 -2.80
CA VAL A 292 5.67 -1.96 -3.02
C VAL A 292 5.06 -0.81 -2.23
N THR A 293 3.74 -0.65 -2.38
CA THR A 293 2.90 0.38 -1.78
C THR A 293 1.44 0.01 -2.06
N PHE A 294 0.49 0.70 -1.44
CA PHE A 294 -0.91 0.64 -1.78
C PHE A 294 -1.55 2.03 -1.63
N GLY A 295 -2.71 2.20 -2.22
CA GLY A 295 -3.58 3.33 -1.98
C GLY A 295 -5.02 2.89 -2.07
N ASP A 296 -5.92 3.73 -1.60
CA ASP A 296 -7.34 3.44 -1.53
C ASP A 296 -8.20 4.63 -1.95
N ASP A 297 -9.42 4.30 -2.34
CA ASP A 297 -10.51 5.22 -2.58
C ASP A 297 -11.68 4.84 -1.67
N PHE A 298 -12.38 5.85 -1.17
CA PHE A 298 -13.45 5.70 -0.19
C PHE A 298 -14.72 6.36 -0.73
N GLU A 299 -15.76 5.55 -0.87
CA GLU A 299 -17.07 6.00 -1.30
C GLU A 299 -18.11 5.77 -0.20
N SER A 300 -19.02 6.73 -0.04
CA SER A 300 -20.10 6.65 0.94
C SER A 300 -21.36 7.38 0.47
N GLY A 301 -22.50 6.98 1.02
CA GLY A 301 -23.78 7.65 0.79
C GLY A 301 -24.63 7.05 -0.33
N PRO A 302 -25.59 7.82 -0.89
CA PRO A 302 -26.73 7.27 -1.61
C PRO A 302 -26.38 6.63 -2.96
N ALA A 303 -25.20 6.91 -3.52
CA ALA A 303 -24.75 6.30 -4.77
C ALA A 303 -24.62 4.77 -4.62
N LEU A 304 -24.11 4.32 -3.47
CA LEU A 304 -23.96 2.90 -3.12
C LEU A 304 -25.32 2.19 -3.01
N SER A 305 -26.34 2.91 -2.53
CA SER A 305 -27.69 2.39 -2.33
C SER A 305 -28.45 2.09 -3.64
N SER A 306 -27.95 2.58 -4.78
CA SER A 306 -28.63 2.43 -6.07
C SER A 306 -28.40 1.05 -6.72
N GLY A 307 -27.36 0.33 -6.29
CA GLY A 307 -26.89 -0.88 -6.97
C GLY A 307 -26.27 -0.61 -8.35
N ALA A 308 -26.09 0.66 -8.74
CA ALA A 308 -25.33 0.99 -9.93
C ALA A 308 -23.82 0.80 -9.67
N PRO A 309 -23.03 0.46 -10.70
CA PRO A 309 -21.58 0.44 -10.59
C PRO A 309 -21.03 1.79 -10.12
N VAL A 310 -20.01 1.75 -9.27
CA VAL A 310 -19.35 2.92 -8.69
C VAL A 310 -18.05 3.16 -9.47
N ASP A 311 -17.87 4.37 -10.01
CA ASP A 311 -16.59 4.79 -10.60
C ASP A 311 -15.54 4.95 -9.49
N PHE A 312 -14.28 4.60 -9.76
CA PHE A 312 -13.16 4.89 -8.85
C PHE A 312 -11.91 5.33 -9.62
N GLU A 313 -11.04 6.09 -8.93
CA GLU A 313 -9.72 6.47 -9.43
C GLU A 313 -8.71 6.54 -8.28
N ILE A 314 -7.71 5.66 -8.30
CA ILE A 314 -6.65 5.58 -7.29
C ILE A 314 -5.32 5.88 -7.97
N CYS A 315 -4.62 6.92 -7.50
CA CYS A 315 -3.26 7.24 -7.93
C CYS A 315 -2.29 7.10 -6.76
N ILE A 316 -1.29 6.22 -6.92
CA ILE A 316 -0.33 5.88 -5.87
C ILE A 316 1.05 6.38 -6.25
N ASP A 317 1.66 7.20 -5.40
CA ASP A 317 3.05 7.64 -5.58
C ASP A 317 3.99 6.42 -5.54
N LEU A 318 4.81 6.26 -6.59
CA LEU A 318 5.72 5.12 -6.69
C LEU A 318 7.06 5.32 -6.00
N THR A 319 7.39 6.54 -5.57
CA THR A 319 8.64 6.97 -4.95
C THR A 319 9.84 6.06 -5.26
N ALA A 320 10.28 6.07 -6.53
CA ALA A 320 11.43 5.31 -7.06
C ALA A 320 11.37 3.77 -6.96
N GLN A 321 10.17 3.18 -6.95
CA GLN A 321 9.99 1.72 -6.92
C GLN A 321 9.39 1.19 -8.23
N ASP A 322 9.93 0.06 -8.71
CA ASP A 322 9.42 -0.65 -9.88
C ASP A 322 8.15 -1.44 -9.53
N VAL A 323 7.11 -1.31 -10.35
CA VAL A 323 5.84 -2.06 -10.25
C VAL A 323 5.77 -3.11 -11.34
N ALA A 324 5.52 -4.36 -10.95
CA ALA A 324 5.38 -5.48 -11.88
C ALA A 324 3.92 -5.95 -12.04
N ARG A 325 3.10 -5.85 -10.98
CA ARG A 325 1.66 -6.12 -11.03
C ARG A 325 0.90 -5.24 -10.05
N TYR A 326 -0.41 -5.19 -10.21
CA TYR A 326 -1.34 -4.66 -9.21
C TYR A 326 -2.41 -5.69 -8.87
N GLU A 327 -3.12 -5.45 -7.77
CA GLU A 327 -4.31 -6.17 -7.34
C GLU A 327 -5.32 -5.15 -6.83
N LEU A 328 -6.57 -5.27 -7.28
CA LEU A 328 -7.68 -4.47 -6.76
C LEU A 328 -8.45 -5.30 -5.74
N ARG A 329 -8.74 -4.71 -4.60
CA ARG A 329 -9.54 -5.28 -3.52
C ARG A 329 -10.62 -4.30 -3.14
N ALA A 330 -11.80 -4.79 -2.75
CA ALA A 330 -12.87 -3.94 -2.28
C ALA A 330 -13.57 -4.57 -1.10
N TRP A 331 -14.01 -3.71 -0.19
CA TRP A 331 -14.79 -4.08 0.99
C TRP A 331 -15.92 -3.07 1.16
N GLY A 332 -17.08 -3.54 1.59
CA GLY A 332 -18.20 -2.66 1.87
C GLY A 332 -19.08 -3.16 2.98
N GLN A 333 -19.88 -2.25 3.54
CA GLN A 333 -20.86 -2.55 4.60
C GLN A 333 -22.21 -1.96 4.24
#